data_AF-A0A5C8B8F8-F1
#
_entry.id   AF-A0A5C8B8F8-F1
#
_cell.length_a   1.000
_cell.length_b   1.000
_cell.length_c   1.000
_cell.angle_alpha   90.00
_cell.angle_beta   90.00
_cell.angle_gamma   90.00
#
_symmetry.space_group_name_H-M   'P 1'
#
loop_
_entity.id
_entity.type
_entity.pdbx_description
1 polymer ?
#
loop_
_entity_poly.entity_id
_entity_poly.type
_entity_poly.pdbx_seq_one_letter_code
_entity_poly.pdbx_strand_id
1 'polypeptide(L)'
;MKTDVIGVRLPVEQVAKLQKMANSRGMKVSDLVREMVKVGIEGAEASSDLTVQLLASMKQLEENLEGGQTWLADVVITQMKAVAAARYLAQIAADNTDEVISYLANQKPLDAATKEQWRKKREEEQARQGQQWIDKALEIASRDPAQP
;
A
#
# COMPACT_ATOMS: atom_id res chain seq x y z
N MET A 1 28.75 9.47 -8.35
CA MET A 1 28.03 8.20 -8.58
C MET A 1 28.39 7.68 -9.97
N LYS A 2 28.61 6.37 -10.12
CA LYS A 2 28.72 5.73 -11.44
C LYS A 2 27.30 5.55 -11.98
N THR A 3 27.06 5.88 -13.25
CA THR A 3 25.75 5.74 -13.89
C THR A 3 25.92 4.91 -15.16
N ASP A 4 25.11 3.87 -15.29
CA ASP A 4 25.00 3.07 -16.52
C ASP A 4 23.72 3.40 -17.28
N VAL A 5 23.74 3.18 -18.60
CA VAL A 5 22.62 3.46 -19.49
C VAL A 5 21.88 2.17 -19.80
N ILE A 6 20.57 2.14 -19.50
CA ILE A 6 19.68 1.02 -19.82
C ILE A 6 18.77 1.44 -20.97
N GLY A 7 18.80 0.69 -22.07
CA GLY A 7 17.88 0.85 -23.19
C GLY A 7 16.72 -0.13 -23.09
N VAL A 8 15.49 0.38 -23.01
CA VAL A 8 14.27 -0.45 -22.94
C VAL A 8 13.42 -0.21 -24.17
N ARG A 9 12.94 -1.28 -24.80
CA ARG A 9 11.97 -1.20 -25.91
C ARG A 9 10.57 -1.33 -25.35
N LEU A 10 9.72 -0.36 -25.64
CA LEU A 10 8.33 -0.32 -25.19
C LEU A 10 7.39 -0.16 -26.39
N PRO A 11 6.15 -0.67 -26.31
CA PRO A 11 5.10 -0.37 -27.28
C PRO A 11 4.88 1.15 -27.40
N VAL A 12 4.66 1.63 -28.63
CA VAL A 12 4.52 3.07 -28.94
C VAL A 12 3.44 3.75 -28.08
N GLU A 13 2.35 3.04 -27.82
CA GLU A 13 1.25 3.53 -26.97
C GLU A 13 1.68 3.78 -25.52
N GLN A 14 2.58 2.95 -24.98
CA GLN A 14 3.11 3.11 -23.63
C GLN A 14 4.13 4.25 -23.56
N VAL A 15 4.93 4.43 -24.61
CA VAL A 15 5.83 5.59 -24.75
C VAL A 15 5.03 6.89 -24.80
N ALA A 16 3.93 6.92 -25.55
CA ALA A 16 3.04 8.09 -25.62
C ALA A 16 2.42 8.43 -24.25
N LYS A 17 2.04 7.42 -23.46
CA LYS A 17 1.56 7.63 -22.08
C LYS A 17 2.66 8.19 -21.18
N LEU A 18 3.87 7.63 -21.21
CA LEU A 18 5.02 8.13 -20.45
C LEU A 18 5.36 9.58 -20.84
N GLN A 19 5.29 9.91 -22.12
CA GLN A 19 5.51 11.28 -22.61
C GLN A 19 4.46 12.25 -22.07
N LYS A 20 3.18 11.86 -22.06
CA LYS A 20 2.10 12.68 -21.48
C LYS A 20 2.31 12.90 -19.98
N MET A 21 2.67 11.86 -19.23
CA MET A 21 2.93 11.96 -17.80
C MET A 21 4.13 12.86 -17.50
N ALA A 22 5.23 12.70 -18.24
CA ALA A 22 6.42 13.53 -18.08
C ALA A 22 6.11 15.01 -18.37
N ASN A 23 5.35 15.28 -19.45
CA ASN A 23 4.92 16.63 -19.80
C ASN A 23 4.01 17.25 -18.72
N SER A 24 3.10 16.49 -18.13
CA SER A 24 2.21 16.97 -17.06
C SER A 24 2.97 17.38 -15.79
N ARG A 25 4.13 16.77 -15.55
CA ARG A 25 5.00 17.05 -14.39
C ARG A 25 6.18 17.97 -14.73
N GLY A 26 6.22 18.54 -15.94
CA GLY A 26 7.29 19.46 -16.37
C GLY A 26 8.68 18.83 -16.46
N MET A 27 8.77 17.51 -16.60
CA MET A 27 10.03 16.74 -16.54
C MET A 27 10.29 15.96 -17.84
N LYS A 28 11.53 15.48 -18.02
CA LYS A 28 11.87 14.59 -19.14
C LYS A 28 11.42 13.16 -18.83
N VAL A 29 11.08 12.40 -19.88
CA VAL A 29 10.70 10.98 -19.75
C VAL A 29 11.78 10.16 -19.05
N SER A 30 13.05 10.47 -19.30
CA SER A 30 14.19 9.81 -18.62
C SER A 30 14.19 10.03 -17.12
N ASP A 31 13.79 11.21 -16.66
CA ASP A 31 13.78 11.58 -15.25
C ASP A 31 12.59 10.93 -14.55
N LEU A 32 11.42 10.93 -15.20
CA LEU A 32 10.23 10.20 -14.76
C LEU A 32 10.53 8.70 -14.59
N VAL A 33 11.14 8.06 -15.59
CA VAL A 33 11.47 6.63 -15.55
C VAL A 33 12.50 6.34 -14.46
N ARG A 34 13.48 7.23 -14.26
CA ARG A 34 14.46 7.10 -13.18
C ARG A 34 13.80 7.13 -11.80
N GLU A 35 12.84 8.03 -11.57
CA GLU A 35 12.10 8.08 -10.31
C GLU A 35 11.27 6.82 -10.10
N MET A 36 10.52 6.39 -11.12
CA MET A 36 9.71 5.17 -11.02
C MET A 36 10.55 3.92 -10.71
N VAL A 37 11.72 3.79 -11.34
CA VAL A 37 12.64 2.68 -11.07
C VAL A 37 13.23 2.78 -9.66
N LYS A 38 13.63 3.98 -9.23
CA LYS A 38 14.15 4.20 -7.88
C LYS A 38 13.12 3.85 -6.81
N VAL A 39 11.88 4.34 -6.95
CA VAL A 39 10.76 4.03 -6.05
C VAL A 39 10.43 2.54 -6.06
N GLY A 40 10.47 1.90 -7.23
CA GLY A 40 10.26 0.45 -7.35
C GLY A 40 11.33 -0.38 -6.64
N ILE A 41 12.61 0.04 -6.73
CA ILE A 41 13.73 -0.63 -6.04
C ILE A 41 13.64 -0.38 -4.53
N GLU A 42 13.45 0.87 -4.10
CA GLU A 42 13.32 1.22 -2.68
C GLU A 42 12.11 0.54 -2.03
N GLY A 43 10.99 0.43 -2.76
CA GLY A 43 9.80 -0.30 -2.31
C GLY A 43 10.00 -1.82 -2.24
N ALA A 44 10.78 -2.40 -3.15
CA ALA A 44 11.15 -3.81 -3.11
C ALA A 44 12.15 -4.14 -2.00
N GLU A 45 13.07 -3.22 -1.70
CA GLU A 45 14.07 -3.36 -0.62
C GLU A 45 13.47 -3.18 0.79
N ALA A 46 12.36 -2.44 0.94
CA ALA A 46 11.67 -2.21 2.22
C ALA A 46 10.91 -3.43 2.79
N SER A 47 11.29 -4.66 2.41
CA SER A 47 10.61 -5.88 2.85
C SER A 47 10.91 -6.25 4.31
N SER A 48 9.95 -5.96 5.19
CA SER A 48 9.45 -6.90 6.22
C SER A 48 8.15 -6.43 6.87
N ASP A 49 7.74 -5.17 6.68
CA ASP A 49 6.51 -4.63 7.28
C ASP A 49 5.44 -4.37 6.22
N LEU A 50 4.43 -5.23 6.19
CA LEU A 50 3.30 -5.23 5.26
C LEU A 50 2.57 -3.86 5.23
N THR A 51 2.61 -3.14 6.35
CA THR A 51 1.96 -1.83 6.51
C THR A 51 2.71 -0.72 5.77
N VAL A 52 4.05 -0.78 5.74
CA VAL A 52 4.90 0.19 5.03
C VAL A 52 4.78 -0.02 3.51
N GLN A 53 4.70 -1.28 3.06
CA GLN A 53 4.40 -1.59 1.67
C GLN A 53 3.02 -1.09 1.25
N LEU A 54 2.00 -1.25 2.10
CA LEU A 54 0.65 -0.74 1.82
C LEU A 54 0.64 0.80 1.65
N LEU A 55 1.30 1.53 2.54
CA LEU A 55 1.43 2.98 2.45
C LEU A 55 2.18 3.44 1.18
N ALA A 56 3.24 2.72 0.79
CA ALA A 56 3.98 3.00 -0.45
C ALA A 56 3.13 2.72 -1.70
N SER A 57 2.41 1.60 -1.74
CA SER A 57 1.48 1.27 -2.83
C SER A 57 0.33 2.27 -2.93
N MET A 58 -0.14 2.82 -1.81
CA MET A 58 -1.15 3.88 -1.80
C MET A 58 -0.65 5.18 -2.40
N LYS A 59 0.59 5.57 -2.10
CA LYS A 59 1.23 6.74 -2.73
C LYS A 59 1.40 6.56 -4.23
N GLN A 60 1.74 5.34 -4.67
CA GLN A 60 1.82 5.03 -6.09
C GLN A 60 0.45 5.02 -6.77
N LEU A 61 -0.61 4.58 -6.07
CA LEU A 61 -1.97 4.64 -6.58
C LEU A 61 -2.46 6.09 -6.71
N GLU A 62 -2.12 6.95 -5.75
CA GLU A 62 -2.38 8.39 -5.78
C GLU A 62 -1.78 9.06 -7.02
N GLU A 63 -0.50 8.82 -7.28
CA GLU A 63 0.19 9.34 -8.47
C GLU A 63 -0.42 8.88 -9.80
N ASN A 64 -1.02 7.68 -9.83
CA ASN A 64 -1.69 7.15 -11.01
C ASN A 64 -3.13 7.68 -11.18
N LEU A 65 -3.79 8.02 -10.09
CA LEU A 65 -5.19 8.48 -10.05
C LEU A 65 -5.32 10.00 -10.25
N GLU A 66 -4.34 10.79 -9.82
CA GLU A 66 -4.28 12.24 -10.07
C GLU A 66 -4.32 12.58 -11.58
N GLY A 67 -3.93 11.66 -12.46
CA GLY A 67 -4.03 11.81 -13.91
C GLY A 67 -5.42 11.53 -14.51
N GLY A 68 -6.38 11.01 -13.73
CA GLY A 68 -7.59 10.34 -14.25
C GLY A 68 -8.94 10.99 -13.94
N GLN A 69 -9.23 11.37 -12.70
CA GLN A 69 -10.54 11.95 -12.28
C GLN A 69 -10.41 12.49 -10.85
N THR A 70 -10.19 13.79 -10.70
CA THR A 70 -9.47 14.36 -9.56
C THR A 70 -10.21 14.39 -8.22
N TRP A 71 -11.55 14.45 -8.15
CA TRP A 71 -12.23 14.64 -6.85
C TRP A 71 -12.64 13.34 -6.16
N LEU A 72 -13.19 12.38 -6.93
CA LEU A 72 -13.59 11.07 -6.40
C LEU A 72 -12.37 10.22 -6.04
N ALA A 73 -11.33 10.29 -6.87
CA ALA A 73 -10.08 9.60 -6.60
C ALA A 73 -9.42 10.08 -5.30
N ASP A 74 -9.35 11.39 -5.10
CA ASP A 74 -8.69 12.00 -3.96
C ASP A 74 -9.43 11.69 -2.63
N VAL A 75 -10.77 11.67 -2.66
CA VAL A 75 -11.59 11.21 -1.53
C VAL A 75 -11.32 9.74 -1.22
N VAL A 76 -11.27 8.86 -2.24
CA VAL A 76 -10.98 7.44 -2.06
C VAL A 76 -9.59 7.25 -1.46
N ILE A 77 -8.57 7.89 -2.04
CA ILE A 77 -7.18 7.80 -1.56
C ILE A 77 -7.07 8.28 -0.11
N THR A 78 -7.66 9.43 0.21
CA THR A 78 -7.65 9.99 1.57
C THR A 78 -8.30 9.03 2.57
N GLN A 79 -9.45 8.45 2.21
CA GLN A 79 -10.13 7.47 3.06
C GLN A 79 -9.31 6.20 3.24
N MET A 80 -8.70 5.69 2.18
CA MET A 80 -7.86 4.51 2.30
C MET A 80 -6.63 4.80 3.18
N LYS A 81 -5.96 5.95 3.03
CA LYS A 81 -4.85 6.37 3.90
C LYS A 81 -5.27 6.46 5.37
N ALA A 82 -6.45 7.03 5.64
CA ALA A 82 -7.00 7.11 6.99
C ALA A 82 -7.25 5.72 7.58
N VAL A 83 -7.81 4.78 6.79
CA VAL A 83 -8.02 3.39 7.22
C VAL A 83 -6.69 2.67 7.46
N ALA A 84 -5.68 2.86 6.61
CA ALA A 84 -4.35 2.28 6.80
C ALA A 84 -3.69 2.81 8.08
N ALA A 85 -3.75 4.12 8.33
CA ALA A 85 -3.25 4.73 9.56
C ALA A 85 -3.98 4.23 10.80
N ALA A 86 -5.32 4.10 10.75
CA ALA A 86 -6.11 3.56 11.84
C ALA A 86 -5.74 2.10 12.15
N ARG A 87 -5.51 1.27 11.12
CA ARG A 87 -5.03 -0.12 11.29
C ARG A 87 -3.66 -0.16 11.95
N TYR A 88 -2.72 0.67 11.51
CA TYR A 88 -1.40 0.77 12.11
C TYR A 88 -1.46 1.15 13.60
N LEU A 89 -2.24 2.18 13.93
CA LEU A 89 -2.41 2.61 15.33
C LEU A 89 -3.08 1.53 16.19
N ALA A 90 -4.08 0.83 15.65
CA ALA A 90 -4.72 -0.29 16.34
C ALA A 90 -3.73 -1.44 16.60
N GLN A 91 -2.82 -1.71 15.67
CA GLN A 91 -1.80 -2.74 15.82
C GLN A 91 -0.78 -2.38 16.90
N ILE A 92 -0.29 -1.14 16.91
CA ILE A 92 0.58 -0.64 17.99
C ILE A 92 -0.14 -0.72 19.35
N ALA A 93 -1.41 -0.29 19.40
CA ALA A 93 -2.19 -0.35 20.62
C ALA A 93 -2.36 -1.78 21.13
N ALA A 94 -2.60 -2.74 20.23
CA ALA A 94 -2.69 -4.17 20.57
C ALA A 94 -1.35 -4.70 21.09
N ASP A 95 -0.25 -4.42 20.39
CA ASP A 95 1.09 -4.86 20.80
C ASP A 95 1.47 -4.32 22.20
N ASN A 96 1.19 -3.05 22.47
CA ASN A 96 1.44 -2.45 23.77
C ASN A 96 0.51 -3.01 24.86
N THR A 97 -0.75 -3.30 24.52
CA THR A 97 -1.72 -3.88 25.47
C THR A 97 -1.32 -5.30 25.85
N ASP A 98 -0.85 -6.10 24.90
CA ASP A 98 -0.36 -7.47 25.15
C ASP A 98 0.84 -7.48 26.10
N GLU A 99 1.76 -6.52 25.95
CA GLU A 99 2.89 -6.36 26.87
C GLU A 99 2.44 -5.98 28.28
N VAL A 100 1.51 -5.03 28.40
CA VAL A 100 0.95 -4.61 29.69
C VAL A 100 0.24 -5.79 30.37
N ILE A 101 -0.59 -6.54 29.63
CA ILE A 101 -1.30 -7.72 30.17
C ILE A 101 -0.30 -8.78 30.63
N SER A 102 0.73 -9.07 29.83
CA SER A 102 1.77 -10.02 30.23
C SER A 102 2.49 -9.56 31.49
N TYR A 103 2.80 -8.27 31.60
CA TYR A 103 3.48 -7.72 32.76
C TYR A 103 2.59 -7.78 34.01
N LEU A 104 1.29 -7.50 33.89
CA LEU A 104 0.33 -7.61 34.98
C LEU A 104 0.11 -9.05 35.45
N ALA A 105 0.09 -10.02 34.53
CA ALA A 105 -0.16 -11.42 34.85
C ALA A 105 1.09 -12.16 35.35
N ASN A 106 2.25 -11.90 34.75
CA ASN A 106 3.45 -12.71 34.93
C ASN A 106 4.65 -11.93 35.52
N GLN A 107 4.48 -10.63 35.80
CA GLN A 107 5.55 -9.71 36.21
C GLN A 107 6.73 -9.67 35.23
N LYS A 108 6.49 -10.03 33.98
CA LYS A 108 7.50 -10.12 32.92
C LYS A 108 6.91 -9.61 31.61
N PRO A 109 7.73 -8.91 30.79
CA PRO A 109 7.33 -8.57 29.43
C PRO A 109 7.04 -9.85 28.65
N LEU A 110 6.16 -9.72 27.66
CA LEU A 110 5.80 -10.83 26.77
C LEU A 110 7.08 -11.30 26.05
N ASP A 111 7.28 -12.62 25.96
CA ASP A 111 8.45 -13.15 25.29
C ASP A 111 8.38 -12.90 23.78
N ALA A 112 9.56 -12.72 23.15
CA ALA A 112 9.64 -12.33 21.75
C ALA A 112 9.04 -13.37 20.79
N ALA A 113 9.08 -14.67 21.14
CA ALA A 113 8.54 -15.73 20.29
C ALA A 113 7.01 -15.69 20.28
N THR A 114 6.39 -15.55 21.45
CA THR A 114 4.94 -15.38 21.58
C THR A 114 4.46 -14.09 20.92
N LYS A 115 5.21 -12.98 21.09
CA LYS A 115 4.90 -11.70 20.46
C LYS A 115 4.88 -11.80 18.93
N GLU A 116 5.91 -12.41 18.34
CA GLU A 116 5.99 -12.64 16.90
C GLU A 116 4.86 -13.55 16.40
N GLN A 117 4.53 -14.61 17.15
CA GLN A 117 3.44 -15.52 16.80
C GLN A 117 2.08 -14.82 16.82
N TRP A 118 1.84 -13.94 17.79
CA TRP A 118 0.60 -13.17 17.89
C TRP A 118 0.51 -12.13 16.77
N ARG A 119 1.62 -11.46 16.42
CA ARG A 119 1.68 -10.55 15.28
C ARG A 119 1.30 -11.25 13.98
N LYS A 120 1.89 -12.41 13.70
CA LYS A 120 1.55 -13.22 12.50
C LYS A 120 0.08 -13.63 12.45
N LYS A 121 -0.48 -14.11 13.57
CA LYS A 121 -1.91 -14.46 13.62
C LYS A 121 -2.81 -13.25 13.35
N ARG A 122 -2.44 -12.06 13.84
CA ARG A 122 -3.16 -10.82 13.55
C ARG A 122 -3.07 -10.45 12.08
N GLU A 123 -1.90 -10.53 11.47
CA GLU A 123 -1.71 -10.28 10.03
C GLU A 123 -2.54 -11.24 9.16
N GLU A 124 -2.54 -12.53 9.49
CA GLU A 124 -3.35 -13.55 8.80
C GLU A 124 -4.86 -13.25 8.91
N GLU A 125 -5.32 -12.92 10.12
CA GLU A 125 -6.73 -12.58 10.35
C GLU A 125 -7.12 -11.27 9.65
N GLN A 126 -6.26 -10.26 9.65
CA GLN A 126 -6.47 -9.01 8.91
C GLN A 126 -6.55 -9.26 7.41
N ALA A 127 -5.67 -10.10 6.84
CA ALA A 127 -5.71 -10.47 5.44
C ALA A 127 -7.01 -11.21 5.10
N ARG A 128 -7.45 -12.15 5.95
CA ARG A 128 -8.71 -12.88 5.80
C ARG A 128 -9.92 -11.94 5.81
N GLN A 129 -9.99 -11.04 6.79
CA GLN A 129 -11.07 -10.04 6.86
C GLN A 129 -11.02 -9.09 5.66
N GLY A 130 -9.84 -8.67 5.23
CA GLY A 130 -9.65 -7.86 4.02
C GLY A 130 -10.23 -8.56 2.78
N GLN A 131 -9.90 -9.84 2.58
CA GLN A 131 -10.41 -10.62 1.46
C GLN A 131 -11.94 -10.75 1.50
N GLN A 132 -12.54 -10.98 2.68
CA GLN A 132 -14.00 -11.03 2.83
C GLN A 132 -14.69 -9.74 2.39
N TRP A 133 -14.10 -8.58 2.65
CA TRP A 133 -14.65 -7.30 2.21
C TRP A 133 -14.49 -7.08 0.71
N ILE A 134 -13.38 -7.54 0.12
CA ILE A 134 -13.18 -7.54 -1.34
C ILE A 134 -14.22 -8.42 -2.01
N ASP A 135 -14.42 -9.64 -1.51
CA ASP A 135 -15.39 -10.60 -2.05
C ASP A 135 -16.82 -10.03 -1.99
N LYS A 136 -17.19 -9.39 -0.86
CA LYS A 136 -18.47 -8.67 -0.74
C LYS A 136 -18.60 -7.50 -1.71
N ALA A 137 -17.53 -6.72 -1.93
CA ALA A 137 -17.56 -5.62 -2.87
C ALA A 137 -17.74 -6.11 -4.31
N LEU A 138 -17.09 -7.23 -4.67
CA LEU A 138 -17.28 -7.89 -5.95
C LEU A 138 -18.70 -8.47 -6.09
N GLU A 139 -19.28 -9.03 -5.03
CA GLU A 139 -20.67 -9.49 -5.01
C GLU A 139 -21.64 -8.33 -5.25
N ILE A 140 -21.46 -7.20 -4.58
CA ILE A 140 -22.27 -6.00 -4.78
C ILE A 140 -22.11 -5.45 -6.21
N ALA A 141 -20.88 -5.43 -6.75
CA ALA A 141 -20.61 -4.95 -8.11
C ALA A 141 -21.14 -5.88 -9.21
N SER A 142 -21.28 -7.17 -8.93
CA SER A 142 -21.82 -8.18 -9.85
C SER A 142 -23.34 -8.34 -9.76
N ARG A 143 -23.98 -7.77 -8.73
CA ARG A 143 -25.44 -7.59 -8.71
C ARG A 143 -25.82 -6.45 -9.65
N ASP A 144 -26.49 -6.82 -10.74
CA ASP A 144 -27.06 -5.89 -11.71
C ASP A 144 -28.00 -4.90 -10.99
N PRO A 145 -27.81 -3.57 -11.10
CA PRO A 145 -28.69 -2.58 -10.48
C PRO A 145 -30.14 -2.60 -11.03
N ALA A 146 -30.45 -3.50 -11.97
CA ALA A 146 -31.73 -3.62 -12.66
C ALA A 146 -32.67 -4.72 -12.12
N GLN A 147 -32.33 -5.45 -11.05
CA GLN A 147 -33.28 -6.41 -10.43
C GLN A 147 -33.60 -6.05 -8.97
N PRO A 148 -34.89 -5.80 -8.63
CA PRO A 148 -35.34 -5.54 -7.26
C PRO A 148 -35.23 -6.75 -6.34
#